data_AF-A0A0U3CVW0-F1
#
_entry.id   AF-A0A0U3CVW0-F1
#
_cell.length_a   1.000
_cell.length_b   1.000
_cell.length_c   1.000
_cell.angle_alpha   90.00
_cell.angle_beta   90.00
_cell.angle_gamma   90.00
#
_symmetry.space_group_name_H-M   'P 1'
#
loop_
_entity.id
_entity.type
_entity.pdbx_description
1 polymer ?
#
loop_
_entity_poly.entity_id
_entity_poly.type
_entity_poly.pdbx_seq_one_letter_code
_entity_poly.pdbx_strand_id
1 'polypeptide(L)'
;MIAIGSIVCGFILGLIIGSQIKTGNISDTAFKTSSYVVIIIAALIMAWQLGEFPFYDYFPLSTGFASALIGILLSKFIIARSS
;
A
#
# COMPACT_ATOMS: atom_id res chain seq x y z
N MET A 1 6.48 16.12 13.33
CA MET A 1 7.85 15.84 12.84
C MET A 1 7.75 14.79 11.76
N ILE A 2 8.51 14.88 10.67
CA ILE A 2 8.46 13.87 9.60
C ILE A 2 9.10 12.58 10.10
N ALA A 3 8.30 11.50 10.18
CA ALA A 3 8.78 10.18 10.58
C ALA A 3 9.42 9.44 9.39
N ILE A 4 10.67 9.78 9.08
CA ILE A 4 11.42 9.20 7.96
C ILE A 4 11.47 7.67 8.02
N GLY A 5 11.60 7.09 9.22
CA GLY A 5 11.62 5.64 9.41
C GLY A 5 10.33 4.96 8.92
N SER A 6 9.17 5.49 9.29
CA SER A 6 7.86 4.98 8.86
C SER A 6 7.69 5.09 7.34
N ILE A 7 8.14 6.20 6.75
CA ILE A 7 8.08 6.43 5.30
C ILE A 7 8.94 5.41 4.55
N VAL A 8 10.20 5.24 4.93
CA VAL A 8 11.14 4.32 4.28
C VAL A 8 10.68 2.88 4.43
N CYS A 9 10.27 2.48 5.64
CA CYS A 9 9.80 1.12 5.91
C CYS A 9 8.52 0.80 5.14
N GLY A 10 7.55 1.72 5.15
CA GLY A 10 6.32 1.61 4.34
C GLY A 10 6.63 1.47 2.86
N PHE A 11 7.53 2.30 2.32
CA PHE A 11 7.90 2.27 0.90
C PHE A 11 8.53 0.95 0.48
N ILE A 12 9.49 0.43 1.26
CA ILE A 12 10.14 -0.87 0.97
C ILE A 12 9.12 -2.01 1.03
N LEU A 13 8.29 -2.06 2.07
CA LEU A 13 7.22 -3.06 2.19
C LEU A 13 6.24 -2.97 1.03
N GLY A 14 5.86 -1.75 0.64
CA GLY A 14 5.01 -1.49 -0.51
C GLY A 14 5.60 -2.00 -1.81
N LEU A 15 6.91 -1.77 -2.04
CA LEU A 15 7.62 -2.30 -3.21
C LEU A 15 7.65 -3.83 -3.22
N ILE A 16 7.95 -4.47 -2.08
CA ILE A 16 7.98 -5.93 -1.96
C ILE A 16 6.59 -6.50 -2.23
N ILE A 17 5.56 -6.02 -1.55
CA ILE A 17 4.19 -6.52 -1.70
C ILE A 17 3.70 -6.31 -3.13
N GLY A 18 3.87 -5.10 -3.67
CA GLY A 18 3.41 -4.80 -5.02
C GLY A 18 4.13 -5.59 -6.11
N SER A 19 5.40 -5.99 -5.89
CA SER A 19 6.10 -6.92 -6.79
C SER A 19 5.47 -8.31 -6.88
N GLN A 20 4.82 -8.75 -5.80
CA GLN A 20 4.20 -10.08 -5.72
C GLN A 20 2.77 -10.10 -6.28
N ILE A 21 2.17 -8.93 -6.55
CA ILE A 21 0.83 -8.85 -7.13
C ILE A 21 0.89 -9.22 -8.62
N LYS A 22 0.71 -10.51 -8.91
CA LYS A 22 0.60 -11.00 -10.29
C LYS A 22 -0.64 -10.41 -10.97
N THR A 23 -0.45 -9.79 -12.13
CA THR A 23 -1.54 -9.25 -12.99
C THR A 23 -1.95 -10.29 -14.06
N GLY A 24 -1.85 -11.58 -13.74
CA GLY A 24 -2.17 -12.69 -14.65
C GLY A 24 -3.29 -13.57 -14.09
N ASN A 25 -3.92 -14.36 -14.97
CA ASN A 25 -5.14 -15.16 -14.79
C ASN A 25 -5.57 -15.34 -13.32
N ILE A 26 -6.52 -14.51 -12.89
CA ILE A 26 -7.15 -14.49 -11.56
C ILE A 26 -8.08 -15.72 -11.38
N SER A 27 -7.91 -16.77 -12.17
CA SER A 27 -8.72 -17.99 -12.07
C SER A 27 -8.38 -18.84 -10.85
N ASP A 28 -7.17 -18.70 -10.29
CA ASP A 28 -6.72 -19.52 -9.14
C ASP A 28 -6.96 -18.86 -7.77
N THR A 29 -7.34 -17.59 -7.73
CA THR A 29 -7.71 -16.90 -6.49
C THR A 29 -9.17 -16.48 -6.58
N ALA A 30 -10.03 -17.04 -5.72
CA ALA A 30 -11.46 -16.73 -5.64
C ALA A 30 -11.77 -15.27 -5.22
N PHE A 31 -10.79 -14.37 -5.24
CA PHE A 31 -10.94 -12.96 -4.96
C PHE A 31 -11.44 -12.24 -6.21
N LYS A 32 -12.76 -12.05 -6.29
CA LYS A 32 -13.37 -11.13 -7.25
C LYS A 32 -12.74 -9.74 -7.10
N THR A 33 -12.67 -8.99 -8.20
CA THR A 33 -12.21 -7.57 -8.20
C THR A 33 -12.90 -6.73 -7.12
N SER A 34 -14.17 -7.01 -6.83
CA SER A 34 -14.91 -6.38 -5.74
C SER A 34 -14.27 -6.57 -4.35
N SER A 35 -13.65 -7.72 -4.07
CA SER A 35 -12.99 -7.99 -2.80
C SER A 35 -11.74 -7.13 -2.62
N TYR A 36 -10.99 -6.86 -3.70
CA TYR A 36 -9.85 -5.93 -3.64
C TYR A 36 -10.29 -4.51 -3.33
N VAL A 37 -11.41 -4.05 -3.89
CA VAL A 37 -11.97 -2.73 -3.60
C VAL A 37 -12.33 -2.62 -2.11
N VAL A 38 -12.98 -3.64 -1.54
CA VAL A 38 -13.34 -3.68 -0.12
C VAL A 38 -12.09 -3.66 0.77
N ILE A 39 -11.06 -4.44 0.42
CA ILE A 39 -9.78 -4.47 1.16
C ILE A 39 -9.10 -3.10 1.14
N ILE A 40 -9.09 -2.40 0.00
CA ILE A 40 -8.50 -1.06 -0.11
C ILE A 40 -9.26 -0.05 0.75
N ILE A 41 -10.60 -0.07 0.73
CA ILE A 41 -11.43 0.81 1.56
C ILE A 41 -11.18 0.53 3.05
N ALA A 42 -11.16 -0.74 3.46
CA ALA A 42 -10.86 -1.11 4.83
C ALA A 42 -9.46 -0.65 5.27
N ALA A 43 -8.46 -0.80 4.39
CA ALA A 43 -7.10 -0.35 4.65
C ALA A 43 -7.00 1.19 4.80
N LEU A 44 -7.74 1.95 3.99
CA LEU A 44 -7.83 3.42 4.10
C LEU A 44 -8.48 3.85 5.42
N ILE A 45 -9.57 3.20 5.83
CA ILE A 45 -10.25 3.47 7.11
C ILE A 45 -9.30 3.17 8.27
N MET A 46 -8.59 2.03 8.23
CA MET A 46 -7.60 1.68 9.25
C MET A 46 -6.44 2.67 9.29
N ALA A 47 -5.92 3.11 8.14
CA ALA A 47 -4.86 4.11 8.08
C ALA A 47 -5.28 5.48 8.62
N TRP A 48 -6.56 5.84 8.47
CA TRP A 48 -7.15 7.05 9.05
C TRP A 48 -7.33 6.91 10.56
N GLN A 49 -7.86 5.78 11.04
CA GLN A 49 -8.13 5.54 12.46
C GLN A 49 -6.84 5.33 13.28
N LEU A 50 -5.81 4.68 12.72
CA LEU A 50 -4.51 4.55 13.38
C LEU A 50 -3.72 5.85 13.38
N GLY A 51 -3.98 6.74 12.42
CA GLY A 51 -3.26 8.00 12.28
C GLY A 51 -1.74 7.84 12.09
N GLU A 52 -1.01 8.92 12.30
CA GLU A 52 0.44 8.94 12.25
C GLU A 52 1.02 8.58 13.63
N PHE A 53 1.95 7.62 13.69
CA PHE A 53 2.70 7.31 14.90
C PHE A 53 4.15 7.82 14.79
N PRO A 54 4.69 8.50 15.81
CA PRO A 54 4.03 9.07 17.00
C PRO A 54 2.90 10.05 16.65
N PHE A 55 1.91 10.25 17.54
CA PHE A 55 0.72 11.11 17.32
C PHE A 55 1.10 12.51 16.84
N TYR A 56 1.17 12.69 15.53
CA TYR A 56 1.54 13.94 14.87
C TYR A 56 0.35 14.42 14.05
N ASP A 57 -0.12 15.64 14.32
CA ASP A 57 -1.33 16.19 13.69
C ASP A 57 -1.10 16.77 12.27
N TYR A 58 0.03 16.46 11.64
CA TYR A 58 0.38 17.08 10.35
C TYR A 58 -0.26 16.40 9.15
N PHE A 59 -0.56 15.09 9.24
CA PHE A 59 -1.16 14.33 8.16
C PHE A 59 -2.27 13.41 8.67
N PRO A 60 -3.48 13.45 8.09
CA PRO A 60 -4.63 12.69 8.60
C PRO A 60 -4.55 11.18 8.31
N LEU A 61 -3.61 10.76 7.47
CA LEU A 61 -3.33 9.36 7.16
C LEU A 61 -1.95 9.01 7.69
N SER A 62 -1.73 7.75 8.06
CA SER A 62 -0.39 7.29 8.41
C SER A 62 0.59 7.50 7.24
N THR A 63 1.68 8.25 7.44
CA THR A 63 2.68 8.51 6.39
C THR A 63 3.39 7.24 5.90
N GLY A 64 3.51 6.22 6.75
CA GLY A 64 3.99 4.89 6.35
C GLY A 64 2.99 4.12 5.48
N PHE A 65 1.69 4.29 5.71
CA PHE A 65 0.67 3.73 4.81
C PHE A 65 0.69 4.41 3.45
N ALA A 66 0.75 5.75 3.43
CA ALA A 66 0.82 6.52 2.19
C ALA A 66 2.07 6.15 1.37
N SER A 67 3.23 6.00 2.02
CA SER A 67 4.46 5.59 1.34
C SER A 67 4.40 4.14 0.83
N ALA A 68 3.76 3.23 1.58
CA ALA A 68 3.53 1.86 1.13
C ALA A 68 2.63 1.80 -0.11
N LEU A 69 1.56 2.60 -0.14
CA LEU A 69 0.67 2.67 -1.30
C LEU A 69 1.40 3.20 -2.54
N ILE A 70 2.24 4.22 -2.38
CA ILE A 70 3.13 4.73 -3.43
C ILE A 70 4.12 3.63 -3.89
N GLY A 71 4.72 2.88 -2.96
CA GLY A 71 5.60 1.75 -3.27
C GLY A 71 4.91 0.64 -4.05
N ILE A 72 3.67 0.29 -3.71
CA ILE A 72 2.88 -0.72 -4.44
C ILE A 72 2.63 -0.25 -5.88
N LEU A 73 2.23 1.01 -6.07
CA LEU A 73 1.98 1.56 -7.41
C LEU A 73 3.27 1.63 -8.24
N LEU A 74 4.38 2.08 -7.64
CA LEU A 74 5.68 2.16 -8.31
C LEU A 74 6.25 0.79 -8.67
N SER A 75 6.11 -0.21 -7.79
CA SER A 75 6.58 -1.57 -8.11
C SER A 75 5.90 -2.13 -9.36
N LYS A 76 4.62 -1.81 -9.59
CA LYS A 76 3.95 -2.16 -10.84
C LYS A 76 4.62 -1.49 -12.04
N PHE A 77 4.97 -0.20 -11.98
CA PHE A 77 5.67 0.45 -13.10
C PHE A 77 7.08 -0.09 -13.32
N ILE A 78 7.81 -0.42 -12.24
CA ILE A 78 9.18 -0.94 -12.31
C ILE A 78 9.21 -2.39 -12.84
N ILE A 79 8.23 -3.20 -12.43
CA ILE A 79 8.22 -4.66 -12.65
C ILE A 79 7.30 -5.07 -13.81
N ALA A 80 6.39 -4.20 -14.28
CA ALA A 80 5.62 -4.41 -15.52
C ALA A 80 6.46 -4.32 -16.80
N ARG A 81 7.75 -4.67 -16.73
CA ARG A 81 8.60 -4.84 -17.90
C ARG A 81 8.16 -6.10 -18.63
N SER A 82 7.36 -5.89 -19.68
CA SER A 82 7.13 -6.80 -20.81
C SER A 82 6.76 -8.23 -20.42
N SER A 83 5.48 -8.49 -20.19
CA SER A 83 4.90 -9.81 -20.50
C SER A 83 3.87 -9.68 -21.59
#